data_AF-A0A952DUN0-F1
#
_entry.id   AF-A0A952DUN0-F1
#
_cell.length_a   1.000
_cell.length_b   1.000
_cell.length_c   1.000
_cell.angle_alpha   90.00
_cell.angle_beta   90.00
_cell.angle_gamma   90.00
#
_symmetry.space_group_name_H-M   'P 1'
#
loop_
_entity.id
_entity.type
_entity.pdbx_description
1 polymer ?
#
loop_
_entity_poly.entity_id
_entity_poly.type
_entity_poly.pdbx_seq_one_letter_code
_entity_poly.pdbx_strand_id
1 'polypeptide(L)'
;MLVVLFIIKVLAGLAYAWFYLQPNYHTNSDSFRFYAYSLEETNILLTQPLHFLKDIFSYGYTTTGNVFVGDNSYWNDLKSNIIIKLLAVCNVFSIKNYFINIIFFNFFFFFGLIGFYRVMQSIFTDKKYMLIIPVFLIPSFLFWCSGIHKDGLIFSAIGLVFYYFHQLLQKKFFIQYFIFI
;
A
#
# COMPACT_ATOMS: atom_id res chain seq x y z
N MET A 1 10.47 19.51 7.26
CA MET A 1 9.00 19.39 7.07
C MET A 1 8.58 17.96 6.71
N LEU A 2 9.09 17.36 5.62
CA LEU A 2 8.69 16.00 5.21
C LEU A 2 8.93 14.93 6.29
N VAL A 3 10.09 14.98 6.97
CA VAL A 3 10.40 14.05 8.08
C VAL A 3 9.38 14.15 9.21
N VAL A 4 8.94 15.37 9.55
CA VAL A 4 7.92 15.59 10.60
C VAL A 4 6.58 14.99 10.17
N LEU A 5 6.15 15.21 8.93
CA LEU A 5 4.92 14.62 8.38
C LEU A 5 4.98 13.09 8.35
N PHE A 6 6.15 12.54 8.00
CA PHE A 6 6.38 11.10 8.03
C PHE A 6 6.28 10.53 9.45
N ILE A 7 6.93 11.17 10.44
CA ILE A 7 6.84 10.77 11.84
C ILE A 7 5.39 10.81 12.33
N ILE A 8 4.65 11.88 12.04
CA ILE A 8 3.22 11.99 12.41
C ILE A 8 2.42 10.82 11.81
N LYS A 9 2.69 10.46 10.55
CA LYS A 9 2.02 9.34 9.89
C LYS A 9 2.40 7.98 10.48
N VAL A 10 3.66 7.77 10.83
CA VAL A 10 4.10 6.56 11.55
C VAL A 10 3.44 6.48 12.92
N LEU A 11 3.36 7.58 13.67
CA LEU A 11 2.66 7.63 14.95
C LEU A 11 1.17 7.30 14.80
N ALA A 12 0.51 7.76 13.73
CA ALA A 12 -0.85 7.37 13.41
C ALA A 12 -0.98 5.87 13.10
N GLY A 13 0.00 5.27 12.40
CA GLY A 13 0.06 3.83 12.15
C GLY A 13 0.27 3.01 13.42
N LEU A 14 1.10 3.49 14.35
CA LEU A 14 1.27 2.88 15.67
C LEU A 14 0.00 3.00 16.52
N ALA A 15 -0.69 4.15 16.47
CA ALA A 15 -1.98 4.33 17.13
C ALA A 15 -3.05 3.39 16.54
N TYR A 16 -3.05 3.19 15.22
CA TYR A 16 -3.90 2.22 14.54
C TYR A 16 -3.62 0.79 15.03
N ALA A 17 -2.35 0.39 15.10
CA ALA A 17 -1.97 -0.90 15.65
C ALA A 17 -2.44 -1.09 17.10
N TRP A 18 -2.27 -0.06 17.93
CA TRP A 18 -2.70 -0.07 19.32
C TRP A 18 -4.22 -0.17 19.46
N PHE A 19 -4.98 0.49 18.58
CA PHE A 19 -6.44 0.39 18.54
C PHE A 19 -6.89 -1.05 18.25
N TYR A 20 -6.29 -1.72 17.26
CA TYR A 20 -6.63 -3.10 16.92
C TYR A 20 -6.03 -4.16 17.87
N LEU A 21 -5.09 -3.79 18.73
CA LEU A 21 -4.58 -4.65 19.80
C LEU A 21 -5.60 -4.86 20.93
N GLN A 22 -6.63 -4.02 21.02
CA GLN A 22 -7.68 -4.20 22.01
C GLN A 22 -8.45 -5.51 21.77
N PRO A 23 -8.80 -6.26 22.84
CA PRO A 23 -9.35 -7.62 22.73
C PRO A 23 -10.67 -7.69 21.94
N ASN A 24 -11.45 -6.59 21.92
CA ASN A 24 -12.71 -6.52 21.18
C ASN A 24 -12.51 -6.38 19.65
N TYR A 25 -11.36 -5.88 19.20
CA TYR A 25 -11.09 -5.54 17.80
C TYR A 25 -10.02 -6.43 17.16
N HIS A 26 -9.23 -7.14 17.96
CA HIS A 26 -8.13 -7.98 17.49
C HIS A 26 -8.60 -9.09 16.53
N THR A 27 -9.71 -9.75 16.84
CA THR A 27 -10.27 -10.85 16.04
C THR A 27 -10.79 -10.40 14.67
N ASN A 28 -11.26 -9.16 14.57
CA ASN A 28 -11.79 -8.57 13.34
C ASN A 28 -10.75 -7.73 12.59
N SER A 29 -9.49 -7.72 13.05
CA SER A 29 -8.42 -6.95 12.43
C SER A 29 -7.89 -7.65 11.18
N ASP A 30 -8.18 -7.07 10.01
CA ASP A 30 -7.56 -7.52 8.76
C ASP A 30 -6.04 -7.37 8.79
N SER A 31 -5.51 -6.32 9.42
CA SER A 31 -4.06 -6.09 9.48
C SER A 31 -3.32 -7.15 10.29
N PHE A 32 -3.82 -7.53 11.47
CA PHE A 32 -3.22 -8.62 12.25
C PHE A 32 -3.42 -9.98 11.60
N ARG A 33 -4.56 -10.20 10.93
CA ARG A 33 -4.80 -11.42 10.13
C ARG A 33 -3.80 -11.56 8.98
N PHE A 34 -3.56 -10.50 8.20
CA PHE A 34 -2.55 -10.51 7.15
C PHE A 34 -1.15 -10.74 7.70
N TYR A 35 -0.85 -10.15 8.86
CA TYR A 35 0.42 -10.38 9.54
C TYR A 35 0.60 -11.84 9.98
N ALA A 36 -0.41 -12.46 10.59
CA ALA A 36 -0.35 -13.87 10.97
C ALA A 36 -0.04 -14.78 9.76
N TYR A 37 -0.78 -14.64 8.66
CA TYR A 37 -0.52 -15.40 7.43
C TYR A 37 0.85 -15.09 6.83
N SER A 38 1.32 -13.84 6.93
CA SER A 38 2.62 -13.46 6.38
C SER A 38 3.78 -14.14 7.10
N LEU A 39 3.62 -14.57 8.35
CA LEU A 39 4.67 -15.28 9.09
C LEU A 39 4.96 -16.66 8.50
N GLU A 40 3.92 -17.37 8.08
CA GLU A 40 4.04 -18.67 7.40
C GLU A 40 4.67 -18.49 6.01
N GLU A 41 4.17 -17.53 5.24
CA GLU A 41 4.72 -17.15 3.94
C GLU A 41 6.19 -16.71 4.02
N THR A 42 6.60 -16.06 5.12
CA THR A 42 8.01 -15.69 5.36
C THR A 42 8.88 -16.93 5.51
N ASN A 43 8.40 -17.99 6.15
CA ASN A 43 9.14 -19.24 6.27
C ASN A 43 9.27 -19.94 4.91
N ILE A 44 8.21 -19.91 4.09
CA ILE A 44 8.24 -20.45 2.72
C ILE A 44 9.22 -19.65 1.86
N LEU A 45 9.23 -18.32 1.98
CA LEU A 45 10.16 -17.45 1.27
C LEU A 45 11.63 -17.79 1.60
N LEU A 46 11.93 -18.08 2.88
CA LEU A 46 13.29 -18.40 3.32
C LEU A 46 13.73 -19.83 2.97
N THR A 47 12.82 -20.80 2.94
CA THR A 47 13.14 -22.20 2.63
C THR A 47 13.09 -22.50 1.13
N GLN A 48 12.09 -21.97 0.41
CA GLN A 48 11.81 -22.26 -0.99
C GLN A 48 11.31 -21.01 -1.75
N PRO A 49 12.20 -20.05 -2.10
CA PRO A 49 11.81 -18.78 -2.72
C PRO A 49 11.15 -18.95 -4.10
N LEU A 50 11.54 -19.98 -4.86
CA LEU A 50 10.92 -20.29 -6.15
C LEU A 50 9.47 -20.75 -5.99
N HIS A 51 9.17 -21.48 -4.92
CA HIS A 51 7.79 -21.89 -4.62
C HIS A 51 6.95 -20.66 -4.25
N PHE A 52 7.48 -19.79 -3.37
CA PHE A 52 6.81 -18.55 -2.97
C PHE A 52 6.37 -17.67 -4.14
N LEU A 53 7.21 -17.53 -5.18
CA LEU A 53 6.89 -16.75 -6.38
C LEU A 53 5.89 -17.44 -7.30
N LYS A 54 6.01 -18.77 -7.47
CA LYS A 54 5.07 -19.56 -8.29
C LYS A 54 3.68 -19.60 -7.65
N ASP A 55 3.63 -19.64 -6.33
CA ASP A 55 2.41 -19.71 -5.54
C ASP A 55 1.47 -18.52 -5.79
N ILE A 56 2.01 -17.35 -6.17
CA ILE A 56 1.20 -16.19 -6.59
C ILE A 56 0.31 -16.53 -7.78
N PHE A 57 0.81 -17.33 -8.73
CA PHE A 57 0.16 -17.60 -10.01
C PHE A 57 -0.52 -18.97 -10.06
N SER A 58 -0.29 -19.84 -9.08
CA SER A 58 -0.96 -21.12 -8.97
C SER A 58 -2.24 -21.01 -8.14
N TYR A 59 -3.27 -21.75 -8.53
CA TYR A 59 -4.51 -21.86 -7.75
C TYR A 59 -4.88 -23.33 -7.55
N GLY A 60 -5.38 -23.66 -6.36
CA GLY A 60 -5.92 -24.98 -6.02
C GLY A 60 -7.42 -25.15 -6.34
N TYR A 61 -8.03 -24.17 -7.01
CA TYR A 61 -9.47 -24.17 -7.30
C TYR A 61 -9.82 -25.02 -8.52
N THR A 62 -10.83 -25.88 -8.36
CA THR A 62 -11.32 -26.78 -9.41
C THR A 62 -12.07 -26.06 -10.53
N THR A 63 -12.62 -24.88 -10.24
CA THR A 63 -13.32 -24.03 -11.20
C THR A 63 -12.46 -22.80 -11.53
N THR A 64 -12.03 -22.73 -12.78
CA THR A 64 -11.26 -21.61 -13.29
C THR A 64 -12.17 -20.47 -13.71
N GLY A 65 -11.78 -19.23 -13.44
CA GLY A 65 -12.11 -18.13 -14.34
C GLY A 65 -13.39 -17.33 -14.09
N ASN A 66 -14.18 -17.57 -13.05
CA ASN A 66 -15.30 -16.67 -12.75
C ASN A 66 -14.82 -15.43 -11.99
N VAL A 67 -14.60 -14.35 -12.74
CA VAL A 67 -14.25 -13.00 -12.22
C VAL A 67 -15.32 -12.46 -11.26
N PHE A 68 -16.55 -12.92 -11.37
CA PHE A 68 -17.71 -12.42 -10.61
C PHE A 68 -18.18 -13.35 -9.48
N VAL A 69 -17.52 -14.50 -9.25
CA VAL A 69 -17.87 -15.35 -8.11
C VAL A 69 -17.23 -14.75 -6.86
N GLY A 70 -18.08 -14.36 -5.91
CA GLY A 70 -17.69 -13.62 -4.70
C GLY A 70 -16.85 -14.40 -3.69
N ASP A 71 -16.93 -15.74 -3.71
CA ASP A 71 -16.31 -16.64 -2.73
C ASP A 71 -15.50 -17.76 -3.40
N ASN A 72 -14.36 -18.16 -2.81
CA ASN A 72 -13.47 -19.22 -3.34
C ASN A 72 -13.00 -18.99 -4.79
N SER A 73 -12.71 -17.73 -5.13
CA SER A 73 -12.16 -17.35 -6.43
C SER A 73 -10.73 -16.86 -6.26
N TYR A 74 -9.84 -17.32 -7.14
CA TYR A 74 -8.44 -16.89 -7.18
C TYR A 74 -8.31 -15.37 -7.15
N TRP A 75 -9.15 -14.63 -7.88
CA TRP A 75 -9.11 -13.16 -7.92
C TRP A 75 -9.47 -12.51 -6.58
N ASN A 76 -10.36 -13.16 -5.83
CA ASN A 76 -10.78 -12.68 -4.52
C ASN A 76 -9.67 -12.87 -3.48
N ASP A 77 -8.91 -13.95 -3.58
CA ASP A 77 -7.80 -14.25 -2.66
C ASP A 77 -6.53 -13.51 -3.06
N LEU A 78 -6.29 -13.30 -4.35
CA LEU A 78 -5.13 -12.59 -4.88
C LEU A 78 -5.00 -11.20 -4.26
N LYS A 79 -6.11 -10.50 -4.03
CA LYS A 79 -6.12 -9.16 -3.41
C LYS A 79 -5.49 -9.17 -2.00
N SER A 80 -5.71 -10.23 -1.24
CA SER A 80 -5.19 -10.41 0.12
C SER A 80 -3.79 -11.02 0.07
N ASN A 81 -3.57 -12.00 -0.81
CA ASN A 81 -2.30 -12.70 -0.98
C ASN A 81 -1.17 -11.75 -1.40
N ILE A 82 -1.44 -10.75 -2.25
CA ILE A 82 -0.44 -9.74 -2.62
C ILE A 82 0.05 -8.97 -1.38
N ILE A 83 -0.85 -8.61 -0.47
CA ILE A 83 -0.51 -7.87 0.76
C ILE A 83 0.27 -8.78 1.70
N ILE A 84 -0.19 -10.02 1.88
CA ILE A 84 0.47 -11.02 2.72
C ILE A 84 1.89 -11.29 2.23
N LYS A 85 2.09 -11.43 0.92
CA LYS A 85 3.42 -11.68 0.32
C LYS A 85 4.32 -10.46 0.38
N LEU A 86 3.79 -9.25 0.15
CA LEU A 86 4.55 -8.01 0.37
C LEU A 86 4.99 -7.90 1.84
N LEU A 87 4.09 -8.24 2.77
CA LEU A 87 4.38 -8.26 4.20
C LEU A 87 5.39 -9.35 4.56
N ALA A 88 5.35 -10.52 3.92
CA ALA A 88 6.34 -11.57 4.10
C ALA A 88 7.75 -11.14 3.68
N VAL A 89 7.88 -10.38 2.58
CA VAL A 89 9.15 -9.77 2.19
C VAL A 89 9.60 -8.73 3.24
N CYS A 90 8.68 -7.89 3.74
CA CYS A 90 8.99 -6.94 4.80
C CYS A 90 9.38 -7.64 6.12
N ASN A 91 8.78 -8.79 6.43
CA ASN A 91 9.06 -9.59 7.62
C ASN A 91 10.51 -10.09 7.69
N VAL A 92 11.13 -10.36 6.54
CA VAL A 92 12.55 -10.75 6.49
C VAL A 92 13.43 -9.63 7.06
N PHE A 93 13.13 -8.38 6.72
CA PHE A 93 13.88 -7.22 7.22
C PHE A 93 13.45 -6.79 8.63
N SER A 94 12.18 -6.99 8.97
CA SER A 94 11.64 -6.60 10.28
C SER A 94 11.83 -7.66 11.36
N ILE A 95 12.46 -8.79 11.05
CA ILE A 95 12.62 -9.95 11.94
C ILE A 95 11.24 -10.36 12.49
N LYS A 96 10.25 -10.43 11.58
CA LYS A 96 8.87 -10.76 11.90
C LYS A 96 8.28 -9.86 12.98
N ASN A 97 8.56 -8.55 12.99
CA ASN A 97 7.96 -7.62 13.94
C ASN A 97 6.91 -6.73 13.27
N TYR A 98 5.66 -6.81 13.74
CA TYR A 98 4.53 -6.04 13.21
C TYR A 98 4.76 -4.52 13.26
N PHE A 99 5.30 -3.98 14.34
CA PHE A 99 5.51 -2.53 14.49
C PHE A 99 6.58 -2.00 13.54
N ILE A 100 7.61 -2.78 13.27
CA ILE A 100 8.64 -2.40 12.30
C ILE A 100 8.05 -2.45 10.88
N ASN A 101 7.18 -3.43 10.58
CA ASN A 101 6.48 -3.46 9.29
C ASN A 101 5.61 -2.22 9.06
N ILE A 102 4.98 -1.66 10.10
CA ILE A 102 4.21 -0.41 9.98
C ILE A 102 5.10 0.72 9.47
N ILE A 103 6.36 0.81 9.92
CA ILE A 103 7.30 1.83 9.46
C ILE A 103 7.59 1.63 7.96
N PHE A 104 7.85 0.40 7.53
CA PHE A 104 8.08 0.07 6.12
C PHE A 104 6.85 0.38 5.24
N PHE A 105 5.65 -0.02 5.67
CA PHE A 105 4.43 0.26 4.92
C PHE A 105 4.14 1.76 4.84
N ASN A 106 4.29 2.50 5.94
CA ASN A 106 4.11 3.95 5.92
C ASN A 106 5.14 4.65 5.04
N PHE A 107 6.34 4.10 4.89
CA PHE A 107 7.33 4.62 3.93
C PHE A 107 6.82 4.51 2.50
N PHE A 108 6.29 3.36 2.08
CA PHE A 108 5.65 3.22 0.77
C PHE A 108 4.45 4.16 0.62
N PHE A 109 3.63 4.29 1.67
CA PHE A 109 2.45 5.14 1.61
C PHE A 109 2.78 6.62 1.46
N PHE A 110 3.91 7.04 2.03
CA PHE A 110 4.34 8.43 2.00
C PHE A 110 4.71 8.89 0.60
N PHE A 111 5.27 8.03 -0.27
CA PHE A 111 5.55 8.39 -1.66
C PHE A 111 4.30 8.74 -2.45
N GLY A 112 3.21 7.99 -2.24
CA GLY A 112 1.93 8.26 -2.85
C GLY A 112 1.36 9.63 -2.46
N LEU A 113 1.40 9.95 -1.16
CA LEU A 113 0.99 11.24 -0.63
C LEU A 113 1.84 12.40 -1.17
N ILE A 114 3.15 12.20 -1.31
CA ILE A 114 4.03 13.21 -1.93
C ILE A 114 3.67 13.41 -3.40
N GLY A 115 3.44 12.33 -4.15
CA GLY A 115 3.01 12.39 -5.54
C GLY A 115 1.72 13.19 -5.69
N PHE A 116 0.72 12.86 -4.88
CA PHE A 116 -0.56 13.57 -4.86
C PHE A 116 -0.41 15.04 -4.47
N TYR A 117 0.39 15.36 -3.44
CA TYR A 117 0.70 16.73 -3.05
C TYR A 117 1.30 17.54 -4.21
N ARG A 118 2.23 16.96 -4.97
CA ARG A 118 2.86 17.63 -6.12
C ARG A 118 1.85 17.96 -7.22
N VAL A 119 0.89 17.08 -7.49
CA VAL A 119 -0.20 17.35 -8.45
C VAL A 119 -1.13 18.44 -7.94
N MET A 120 -1.48 18.44 -6.64
CA MET A 120 -2.31 19.51 -6.09
C MET A 120 -1.59 20.86 -6.09
N GLN A 121 -0.28 20.85 -5.85
CA GLN A 121 0.56 22.06 -5.87
C GLN A 121 0.67 22.68 -7.26
N SER A 122 0.68 21.88 -8.33
CA SER A 122 0.71 22.43 -9.70
C SER A 122 -0.61 23.07 -10.13
N ILE A 123 -1.72 22.72 -9.47
CA ILE A 123 -3.04 23.33 -9.69
C ILE A 123 -3.21 24.57 -8.80
N PHE A 124 -2.77 24.52 -7.54
CA PHE A 124 -2.93 25.58 -6.55
C PHE A 124 -1.58 26.19 -6.14
N THR A 125 -1.02 27.04 -7.00
CA THR A 125 0.34 27.60 -6.87
C THR A 125 0.53 28.44 -5.59
N ASP A 126 -0.49 29.19 -5.17
CA ASP A 126 -0.36 30.18 -4.09
C ASP A 126 -0.53 29.61 -2.67
N LYS A 127 -1.00 28.36 -2.55
CA LYS A 127 -1.44 27.77 -1.26
C LYS A 127 -0.64 26.55 -0.82
N LYS A 128 0.66 26.50 -1.16
CA LYS A 128 1.54 25.34 -0.90
C LYS A 128 1.49 24.77 0.53
N TYR A 129 1.43 25.63 1.55
CA TYR A 129 1.40 25.18 2.95
C TYR A 129 -0.02 24.78 3.39
N MET A 130 -1.04 25.44 2.83
CA MET A 130 -2.44 25.13 3.13
C MET A 130 -2.85 23.76 2.58
N LEU A 131 -2.20 23.29 1.51
CA LEU A 131 -2.40 21.95 0.93
C LEU A 131 -1.86 20.82 1.81
N ILE A 132 -1.00 21.09 2.79
CA ILE A 132 -0.44 20.06 3.66
C ILE A 132 -1.54 19.43 4.53
N ILE A 133 -2.45 20.26 5.04
CA ILE A 133 -3.55 19.82 5.90
C ILE A 133 -4.48 18.82 5.18
N PRO A 134 -5.09 19.15 4.03
CA PRO A 134 -5.99 18.24 3.35
C PRO A 134 -5.27 17.00 2.78
N VAL A 135 -4.00 17.10 2.40
CA VAL A 135 -3.30 15.94 1.81
C VAL A 135 -2.79 14.98 2.90
N PHE A 136 -2.15 15.50 3.95
CA PHE A 136 -1.43 14.65 4.92
C PHE A 136 -2.18 14.45 6.25
N LEU A 137 -3.05 15.38 6.65
CA LEU A 137 -3.63 15.42 8.00
C LEU A 137 -5.13 15.08 8.04
N ILE A 138 -5.77 14.79 6.90
CA ILE A 138 -7.15 14.27 6.90
C ILE A 138 -7.15 12.93 7.65
N PRO A 139 -8.05 12.72 8.63
CA PRO A 139 -8.11 11.49 9.42
C PRO A 139 -8.14 10.21 8.57
N SER A 140 -8.84 10.23 7.43
CA SER A 140 -8.87 9.11 6.47
C SER A 140 -7.48 8.74 5.95
N PHE A 141 -6.70 9.71 5.47
CA PHE A 141 -5.36 9.44 4.93
C PHE A 141 -4.31 9.26 6.02
N LEU A 142 -4.51 9.91 7.16
CA LEU A 142 -3.56 9.85 8.26
C LEU A 142 -3.71 8.53 9.04
N PHE A 143 -4.91 8.21 9.51
CA PHE A 143 -5.16 7.06 10.37
C PHE A 143 -5.46 5.79 9.56
N TRP A 144 -6.51 5.79 8.74
CA TRP A 144 -6.96 4.56 8.05
C TRP A 144 -5.96 4.07 7.00
N CYS A 145 -5.33 4.98 6.26
CA CYS A 145 -4.27 4.64 5.29
C CYS A 145 -2.88 4.49 5.94
N SER A 146 -2.75 4.38 7.26
CA SER A 146 -1.45 4.11 7.92
C SER A 146 -1.30 2.69 8.47
N GLY A 147 -2.41 1.97 8.63
CA GLY A 147 -2.41 0.55 8.97
C GLY A 147 -1.92 -0.33 7.81
N ILE A 148 -1.50 -1.56 8.13
CA ILE A 148 -1.11 -2.55 7.12
C ILE A 148 -2.39 -3.07 6.45
N HIS A 149 -2.88 -2.31 5.47
CA HIS A 149 -4.11 -2.60 4.74
C HIS A 149 -3.98 -2.18 3.26
N LYS A 150 -4.87 -2.71 2.42
CA LYS A 150 -4.88 -2.46 0.96
C LYS A 150 -5.08 -0.99 0.61
N ASP A 151 -5.86 -0.26 1.41
CA ASP A 151 -6.28 1.10 1.10
C ASP A 151 -5.09 2.07 1.02
N GLY A 152 -4.11 1.90 1.92
CA GLY A 152 -2.88 2.69 1.89
C GLY A 152 -2.07 2.44 0.61
N LEU A 153 -1.95 1.18 0.18
CA LEU A 153 -1.23 0.82 -1.05
C LEU A 153 -1.95 1.36 -2.29
N ILE A 154 -3.27 1.17 -2.38
CA ILE A 154 -4.09 1.60 -3.51
C ILE A 154 -4.04 3.13 -3.65
N PHE A 155 -4.25 3.84 -2.54
CA PHE A 155 -4.17 5.30 -2.55
C PHE A 155 -2.79 5.77 -3.01
N SER A 156 -1.74 5.07 -2.60
CA SER A 156 -0.38 5.45 -2.97
C SER A 156 -0.07 5.20 -4.44
N ALA A 157 -0.55 4.08 -4.98
CA ALA A 157 -0.47 3.79 -6.40
C ALA A 157 -1.22 4.87 -7.21
N ILE A 158 -2.44 5.23 -6.81
CA ILE A 158 -3.23 6.28 -7.47
C ILE A 158 -2.52 7.63 -7.43
N GLY A 159 -1.96 8.02 -6.27
CA GLY A 159 -1.21 9.26 -6.11
C GLY A 159 0.01 9.34 -7.03
N LEU A 160 0.74 8.22 -7.19
CA LEU A 160 1.85 8.13 -8.13
C LEU A 160 1.38 8.16 -9.60
N VAL A 161 0.30 7.44 -9.93
CA VAL A 161 -0.28 7.45 -11.29
C VAL A 161 -0.66 8.87 -11.69
N PHE A 162 -1.38 9.61 -10.83
CA PHE A 162 -1.71 11.01 -11.10
C PHE A 162 -0.46 11.87 -11.27
N TYR A 163 0.56 11.67 -10.44
CA TYR A 163 1.81 12.43 -10.52
C TYR A 163 2.56 12.20 -11.84
N TYR A 164 2.69 10.96 -12.28
CA TYR A 164 3.33 10.65 -13.56
C TYR A 164 2.48 11.08 -14.75
N PHE A 165 1.17 10.86 -14.70
CA PHE A 165 0.25 11.31 -15.74
C PHE A 165 0.28 12.84 -15.90
N HIS A 166 0.29 13.56 -14.79
CA HIS A 166 0.41 15.02 -14.81
C HIS A 166 1.74 15.50 -15.42
N GLN A 167 2.86 14.86 -15.06
CA GLN A 167 4.14 15.16 -15.69
C GLN A 167 4.17 14.88 -17.19
N LEU A 168 3.52 13.79 -17.63
CA LEU A 168 3.40 13.45 -19.05
C LEU A 168 2.59 14.50 -19.82
N LEU A 169 1.55 15.08 -19.22
CA LEU A 169 0.78 16.16 -19.84
C LEU A 169 1.55 17.48 -19.92
N GLN A 170 2.32 17.81 -18.88
CA GLN A 170 3.10 19.06 -18.83
C GLN A 170 4.34 19.03 -19.74
N LYS A 171 4.99 17.87 -19.86
CA LYS A 171 5.97 17.64 -20.92
C LYS A 171 5.20 17.55 -22.22
N LYS A 172 5.01 18.69 -22.92
CA LYS A 172 4.41 18.75 -24.26
C LYS A 172 4.72 17.46 -25.01
N PHE A 173 3.68 16.68 -25.29
CA PHE A 173 3.77 15.43 -26.03
C PHE A 173 4.80 15.60 -27.14
N PHE A 174 5.83 14.78 -27.12
CA PHE A 174 6.74 14.60 -28.24
C PHE A 174 5.94 13.93 -29.37
N ILE A 175 5.00 14.66 -29.97
CA ILE A 175 4.31 14.33 -31.22
C ILE A 175 5.32 14.19 -32.38
N GLN A 176 6.57 14.57 -32.14
CA GLN A 176 7.67 14.39 -33.08
C GLN A 176 8.10 12.91 -33.25
N TYR A 177 7.61 11.95 -32.45
CA TYR A 177 7.81 10.50 -32.70
C TYR A 177 6.66 9.82 -33.45
N PHE A 178 5.50 10.47 -33.63
CA PHE A 178 4.37 9.86 -34.35
C PHE A 178 4.23 10.37 -35.80
N ILE A 179 4.99 11.40 -36.18
CA ILE A 179 5.05 11.91 -37.58
C ILE A 179 6.14 11.17 -38.41
N PHE A 180 6.87 10.23 -37.79
CA PHE A 180 7.95 9.46 -38.44
C PHE A 180 7.67 7.95 -38.56
N ILE A 181 6.39 7.57 -38.58
CA ILE A 181 5.90 6.28 -39.12
C ILE A 181 4.97 6.61 -40.29
#